data_AF-A0A8J7WDM1-F1
#
_entry.id   AF-A0A8J7WDM1-F1
#
_cell.length_a   1.000
_cell.length_b   1.000
_cell.length_c   1.000
_cell.angle_alpha   90.00
_cell.angle_beta   90.00
_cell.angle_gamma   90.00
#
_symmetry.space_group_name_H-M   'P 1'
#
loop_
_entity.id
_entity.type
_entity.pdbx_description
1 polymer ?
#
loop_
_entity_poly.entity_id
_entity_poly.type
_entity_poly.pdbx_seq_one_letter_code
_entity_poly.pdbx_strand_id
1 'polypeptide(L)'
;MRLFFEVAFAGVPEPARPPVMVSTHTHLGRLEVSVLIPRAVTSETGLRSFNPHPPTRGSELDWDAYVDVVYAELGWVDPRCPLRRQLVTPPQWMWFEFSRAMFFLLCLGLAC
;
A
#
# COMPACT_ATOMS: atom_id res chain seq x y z
N MET A 1 2.35 -1.05 -11.35
CA MET A 1 1.16 -0.33 -10.84
C MET A 1 -0.17 -1.04 -11.11
N ARG A 2 -0.37 -1.73 -12.25
CA ARG A 2 -1.62 -2.48 -12.50
C ARG A 2 -1.97 -3.49 -11.39
N LEU A 3 -1.00 -4.32 -10.98
CA LEU A 3 -1.21 -5.32 -9.92
C LEU A 3 -1.68 -4.69 -8.59
N PHE A 4 -1.17 -3.50 -8.25
CA PHE A 4 -1.60 -2.79 -7.04
C PHE A 4 -3.10 -2.49 -7.08
N PHE A 5 -3.63 -2.03 -8.22
CA PHE A 5 -5.05 -1.72 -8.35
C PHE A 5 -5.92 -2.97 -8.33
N GLU A 6 -5.45 -4.10 -8.88
CA GLU A 6 -6.19 -5.36 -8.81
C GLU A 6 -6.29 -5.89 -7.38
N VAL A 7 -5.24 -5.74 -6.58
CA VAL A 7 -5.24 -6.12 -5.16
C VAL A 7 -6.10 -5.14 -4.35
N ALA A 8 -5.89 -3.84 -4.53
CA ALA A 8 -6.61 -2.81 -3.78
C ALA A 8 -8.12 -2.86 -4.03
N PHE A 9 -8.54 -3.07 -5.29
CA PHE A 9 -9.94 -3.11 -5.70
C PHE A 9 -10.45 -4.54 -5.93
N ALA A 10 -9.88 -5.52 -5.24
CA ALA A 10 -10.33 -6.90 -5.31
C ALA A 10 -11.85 -6.97 -5.03
N GLY A 11 -12.60 -7.54 -5.98
CA GLY A 11 -14.06 -7.62 -5.90
C GLY A 11 -14.84 -6.37 -6.32
N VAL A 12 -14.17 -5.29 -6.74
CA VAL A 12 -14.82 -4.07 -7.27
C VAL A 12 -14.62 -3.99 -8.80
N PRO A 13 -15.70 -4.04 -9.60
CA PRO A 13 -15.63 -3.88 -11.05
C PRO A 13 -14.99 -2.55 -11.46
N GLU A 14 -14.19 -2.56 -12.52
CA GLU A 14 -13.47 -1.36 -12.99
C GLU A 14 -14.33 -0.09 -13.10
N PRO A 15 -15.56 -0.12 -13.65
CA PRO A 15 -16.40 1.08 -13.75
C PRO A 15 -16.88 1.63 -12.40
N ALA A 16 -16.82 0.82 -11.34
CA ALA A 16 -17.25 1.17 -9.99
C ALA A 16 -16.07 1.52 -9.07
N ARG A 17 -14.82 1.45 -9.54
CA ARG A 17 -13.64 1.79 -8.75
C ARG A 17 -13.61 3.31 -8.50
N PRO A 18 -13.38 3.77 -7.26
CA PRO A 18 -13.24 5.18 -6.96
C PRO A 18 -11.94 5.74 -7.57
N PRO A 19 -11.86 7.05 -7.84
CA PRO A 19 -10.66 7.67 -8.40
C PRO A 19 -9.49 7.54 -7.43
N VAL A 20 -8.31 7.20 -7.97
CA VAL A 20 -7.06 7.11 -7.21
C VAL A 20 -6.11 8.20 -7.65
N MET A 21 -5.47 8.85 -6.69
CA MET A 21 -4.38 9.80 -6.96
C MET A 21 -3.05 9.09 -6.77
N VAL A 22 -2.20 9.12 -7.81
CA VAL A 22 -0.83 8.62 -7.75
C VAL A 22 0.10 9.81 -7.90
N SER A 23 0.98 10.00 -6.94
CA SER A 23 2.06 10.99 -7.03
C SER A 23 3.41 10.30 -6.89
N THR A 24 4.42 10.95 -7.47
CA THR A 24 5.80 10.52 -7.34
C THR A 24 6.63 11.64 -6.76
N HIS A 25 7.59 11.27 -5.91
CA HIS A 25 8.52 12.21 -5.32
C HIS A 25 9.90 11.55 -5.28
N THR A 26 10.93 12.23 -5.77
CA THR A 26 12.29 11.72 -5.69
C THR A 26 13.00 12.38 -4.52
N HIS A 27 13.35 11.59 -3.51
CA HIS A 27 14.10 12.05 -2.34
C HIS A 27 15.39 11.24 -2.17
N LEU A 28 16.53 11.93 -2.02
CA LEU A 28 17.84 11.29 -1.79
C LEU A 28 18.17 10.15 -2.79
N GLY A 29 17.83 10.36 -4.06
CA GLY A 29 18.05 9.36 -5.12
C GLY A 29 17.08 8.17 -5.12
N ARG A 30 16.08 8.17 -4.22
CA ARG A 30 15.02 7.16 -4.17
C ARG A 30 13.75 7.73 -4.78
N LEU A 31 13.09 6.95 -5.62
CA LEU A 31 11.79 7.32 -6.16
C LEU A 31 10.73 6.79 -5.20
N GLU A 32 9.92 7.67 -4.65
CA GLU A 32 8.78 7.33 -3.80
C GLU A 32 7.51 7.43 -4.64
N VAL A 33 6.70 6.37 -4.60
CA VAL A 33 5.38 6.36 -5.22
C VAL A 33 4.35 6.38 -4.10
N SER A 34 3.55 7.45 -4.06
CA SER A 34 2.46 7.61 -3.11
C SER A 34 1.13 7.35 -3.83
N VAL A 35 0.35 6.41 -3.31
CA VAL A 35 -0.96 6.07 -3.85
C VAL A 35 -2.04 6.39 -2.83
N LEU A 36 -2.87 7.39 -3.12
CA LEU A 36 -3.95 7.85 -2.27
C LEU A 36 -5.27 7.28 -2.75
N ILE A 37 -5.82 6.34 -1.97
CA ILE A 37 -7.12 5.73 -2.24
C ILE A 37 -8.15 6.31 -1.26
N PRO A 38 -9.29 6.82 -1.73
CA PRO A 38 -10.35 7.27 -0.83
C PRO A 38 -10.96 6.08 -0.08
N ARG A 39 -11.28 6.26 1.21
CA ARG A 39 -12.19 5.37 1.95
C ARG A 39 -13.59 5.59 1.39
N ALA A 40 -14.22 4.59 0.76
CA ALA A 40 -15.37 4.89 -0.10
C ALA A 40 -16.69 4.30 0.40
N VAL A 41 -17.79 5.02 0.11
CA VAL A 41 -19.23 4.69 0.22
C VAL A 41 -19.96 5.69 -0.72
N THR A 42 -20.72 5.25 -1.72
CA THR A 42 -21.38 6.06 -2.77
C THR A 42 -22.69 5.42 -3.27
N SER A 43 -23.57 6.19 -3.92
CA SER A 43 -24.82 5.75 -4.61
C SER A 43 -25.34 6.87 -5.53
N GLU A 44 -26.58 6.91 -6.02
CA GLU A 44 -27.57 5.83 -6.26
C GLU A 44 -27.10 5.11 -7.52
N THR A 45 -27.04 3.78 -7.46
CA THR A 45 -26.49 2.86 -8.48
C THR A 45 -24.97 2.55 -8.43
N GLY A 46 -24.15 3.09 -7.50
CA GLY A 46 -22.73 2.68 -7.45
C GLY A 46 -21.96 2.92 -6.13
N LEU A 47 -21.10 1.97 -5.74
CA LEU A 47 -20.09 1.82 -4.64
C LEU A 47 -20.40 2.24 -3.18
N ARG A 48 -21.33 1.59 -2.46
CA ARG A 48 -21.74 1.99 -1.08
C ARG A 48 -20.86 1.64 0.12
N SER A 49 -19.79 0.85 0.03
CA SER A 49 -18.72 0.90 1.03
C SER A 49 -17.53 0.11 0.52
N PHE A 50 -16.33 0.59 0.78
CA PHE A 50 -15.11 -0.02 0.32
C PHE A 50 -13.94 0.43 1.20
N ASN A 51 -13.26 -0.57 1.75
CA ASN A 51 -11.99 -0.43 2.43
C ASN A 51 -10.97 -1.25 1.63
N PRO A 52 -9.91 -0.64 1.06
CA PRO A 52 -8.86 -1.36 0.32
C PRO A 52 -8.08 -2.36 1.18
N HIS A 53 -8.08 -2.17 2.50
CA HIS A 53 -7.42 -3.06 3.45
C HIS A 53 -8.32 -3.24 4.67
N PRO A 54 -9.38 -4.08 4.56
CA PRO A 54 -10.16 -4.45 5.72
C PRO A 54 -9.27 -5.20 6.71
N PRO A 55 -9.41 -4.97 8.03
CA PRO A 55 -8.59 -5.61 9.07
C PRO A 55 -8.97 -7.09 9.20
N THR A 56 -8.56 -7.87 8.21
CA THR A 56 -8.87 -9.28 8.05
C THR A 56 -7.61 -9.99 7.60
N ARG A 57 -7.43 -11.22 8.08
CA ARG A 57 -6.27 -12.06 7.71
C ARG A 57 -6.17 -12.30 6.20
N GLY A 58 -7.30 -12.40 5.51
CA GLY A 58 -7.31 -12.55 4.05
C GLY A 58 -6.68 -11.35 3.36
N SER A 59 -7.07 -10.14 3.73
CA SER A 59 -6.48 -8.93 3.15
C SER A 59 -4.99 -8.79 3.50
N GLU A 60 -4.57 -9.11 4.72
CA GLU A 60 -3.15 -9.14 5.09
C GLU A 60 -2.35 -10.05 4.15
N LEU A 61 -2.85 -11.26 3.89
CA LEU A 61 -2.21 -12.22 2.98
C LEU A 61 -2.16 -11.72 1.53
N ASP A 62 -3.22 -11.07 1.05
CA ASP A 62 -3.26 -10.50 -0.31
C ASP A 62 -2.21 -9.39 -0.48
N TRP A 63 -2.07 -8.51 0.52
CA TRP A 63 -1.08 -7.45 0.50
C TRP A 63 0.35 -7.97 0.69
N ASP A 64 0.55 -9.00 1.52
CA ASP A 64 1.84 -9.69 1.64
C ASP A 64 2.26 -10.34 0.32
N ALA A 65 1.33 -11.02 -0.36
CA ALA A 65 1.59 -11.63 -1.65
C ALA A 65 1.90 -10.58 -2.73
N TYR A 66 1.20 -9.43 -2.71
CA TYR A 66 1.53 -8.29 -3.56
C TYR A 66 2.98 -7.82 -3.36
N VAL A 67 3.40 -7.65 -2.10
CA VAL A 67 4.77 -7.25 -1.76
C VAL A 67 5.76 -8.30 -2.26
N ASP A 68 5.53 -9.59 -2.01
CA ASP A 68 6.40 -10.67 -2.48
C ASP A 68 6.63 -10.62 -4.00
N VAL A 69 5.55 -10.50 -4.78
CA VAL A 69 5.63 -10.45 -6.24
C VAL A 69 6.37 -9.20 -6.71
N VAL A 70 6.00 -8.01 -6.20
CA VAL A 70 6.62 -6.76 -6.63
C VAL A 70 8.12 -6.73 -6.33
N TYR A 71 8.50 -7.25 -5.16
CA TYR A 71 9.89 -7.23 -4.73
C TYR A 71 10.73 -8.25 -5.51
N ALA A 72 10.18 -9.43 -5.80
CA ALA A 72 10.84 -10.42 -6.65
C ALA A 72 11.03 -9.90 -8.08
N GLU A 73 9.99 -9.32 -8.69
CA GLU A 73 10.02 -8.83 -10.07
C GLU A 73 10.93 -7.61 -10.25
N LEU A 74 11.00 -6.73 -9.25
CA LEU A 74 11.80 -5.50 -9.33
C LEU A 74 13.18 -5.63 -8.68
N GLY A 75 13.51 -6.82 -8.15
CA GLY A 75 14.76 -7.08 -7.46
C GLY A 75 14.94 -6.23 -6.19
N TRP A 76 13.84 -5.82 -5.56
CA TRP A 76 13.90 -4.97 -4.37
C TRP A 76 14.21 -5.76 -3.11
N VAL A 77 14.75 -5.04 -2.13
CA VAL A 77 15.11 -5.60 -0.83
C VAL A 77 13.87 -5.81 0.03
N ASP A 78 13.52 -7.07 0.31
CA ASP A 78 12.39 -7.42 1.18
C ASP A 78 12.53 -6.79 2.59
N PRO A 79 11.58 -5.92 3.01
CA PRO A 79 11.61 -5.26 4.31
C PRO A 79 11.29 -6.22 5.46
N ARG A 80 10.68 -7.37 5.17
CA ARG A 80 10.32 -8.39 6.18
C ARG A 80 11.48 -9.35 6.44
N CYS A 81 12.55 -9.29 5.65
CA CYS A 81 13.73 -10.13 5.81
C CYS A 81 14.31 -9.99 7.23
N PRO A 82 14.27 -11.05 8.07
CA PRO A 82 14.70 -10.96 9.47
C PRO A 82 16.16 -10.53 9.61
N LEU A 83 17.00 -10.89 8.64
CA LEU A 83 18.43 -10.55 8.58
C LEU A 83 18.70 -9.06 8.32
N ARG A 84 17.70 -8.32 7.83
CA ARG A 84 17.80 -6.88 7.51
C ARG A 84 17.00 -6.01 8.47
N ARG A 85 16.40 -6.62 9.50
CA ARG A 85 15.59 -5.91 10.50
C ARG A 85 16.46 -4.93 11.27
N GLN A 86 16.30 -3.65 11.00
CA GLN A 86 16.87 -2.61 11.86
C GLN A 86 15.98 -2.49 13.09
N LEU A 87 16.54 -2.72 14.28
CA LEU A 87 15.85 -2.50 15.55
C LEU A 87 15.74 -0.99 15.78
N VAL A 88 14.76 -0.36 15.13
CA VAL A 88 14.38 1.02 15.45
C VAL A 88 13.27 0.93 16.50
N THR A 89 13.53 1.44 17.70
CA THR A 89 12.47 1.65 18.70
C THR A 89 11.83 3.01 18.40
N PRO A 90 10.61 3.06 17.82
CA PRO A 90 9.98 4.34 17.59
C PRO A 90 9.62 4.97 18.94
N PRO A 91 9.84 6.29 19.09
CA PRO A 91 9.50 6.99 20.32
C PRO A 91 8.00 6.89 20.62
N GLN A 92 7.64 6.85 21.90
CA GLN A 92 6.30 6.49 22.40
C GLN A 92 5.12 7.28 21.78
N TRP A 93 5.34 8.52 21.36
CA TRP A 93 4.30 9.37 20.75
C TRP A 93 3.91 8.94 19.33
N MET A 94 4.80 8.27 18.59
CA MET A 94 4.60 7.87 17.20
C MET A 94 3.65 6.67 17.03
N TRP A 95 3.40 5.92 18.12
CA TRP A 95 2.49 4.77 18.13
C TRP A 95 1.02 5.15 17.92
N PHE A 96 0.62 6.36 18.36
CA PHE A 96 -0.75 6.86 18.19
C PHE A 96 -1.05 7.28 16.75
N GLU A 97 -0.04 7.72 15.98
CA GLU A 97 -0.20 8.22 14.60
C GLU A 97 -0.30 7.08 13.58
N PHE A 98 0.51 6.02 13.74
CA PHE A 98 0.45 4.82 12.89
C PHE A 98 -0.92 4.13 12.91
N SER A 99 -1.65 4.25 14.03
CA SER A 99 -2.96 3.62 14.21
C SER A 99 -4.09 4.32 13.43
N ARG A 100 -3.87 5.54 12.90
CA ARG A 100 -4.96 6.40 12.36
C ARG A 100 -4.90 6.64 10.85
N ALA A 101 -3.77 6.42 10.20
CA ALA A 101 -3.61 6.64 8.76
C ALA A 101 -2.81 5.51 8.11
N MET A 102 -3.45 4.80 7.18
CA MET A 102 -2.76 3.84 6.34
C MET A 102 -2.16 4.59 5.15
N PHE A 103 -0.93 5.06 5.30
CA PHE A 103 -0.11 5.57 4.20
C PHE A 103 0.69 4.41 3.61
N PHE A 104 0.37 3.99 2.39
CA PHE A 104 1.26 3.12 1.61
C PHE A 104 2.30 4.00 0.93
N LEU A 105 3.47 4.12 1.56
CA LEU A 105 4.65 4.71 0.96
C LEU A 105 5.45 3.59 0.29
N LEU A 106 5.33 3.45 -1.03
CA LEU A 106 6.20 2.55 -1.78
C LEU A 106 7.50 3.30 -2.07
N CYS A 107 8.50 3.16 -1.21
CA CYS A 107 9.85 3.65 -1.49
C CYS A 107 10.53 2.72 -2.49
N LEU A 108 10.55 3.12 -3.77
CA LEU A 108 11.32 2.42 -4.80
C LEU A 108 12.81 2.67 -4.53
N GLY A 109 13.47 1.66 -3.95
CA GLY A 109 14.91 1.65 -3.82
C GLY A 109 15.55 1.18 -5.11
N LEU A 110 15.96 2.11 -5.98
CA LEU A 110 17.11 1.86 -6.85
C LEU A 110 18.34 1.89 -5.93
N ALA A 111 18.70 0.73 -5.39
CA ALA A 111 20.07 0.51 -4.97
C ALA A 111 20.88 0.29 -6.25
N CYS A 112 21.92 1.11 -6.46
CA CYS A 112 22.97 0.85 -7.44
C CYS A 112 23.55 -0.56 -7.27
#